data_AF-A0A397J1K5-F1
#
_entry.id   AF-A0A397J1K5-F1
#
_cell.length_a   1.000
_cell.length_b   1.000
_cell.length_c   1.000
_cell.angle_alpha   90.00
_cell.angle_beta   90.00
_cell.angle_gamma   90.00
#
_symmetry.space_group_name_H-M   'P 1'
#
loop_
_entity.id
_entity.type
_entity.pdbx_description
1 polymer ?
#
loop_
_entity_poly.entity_id
_entity_poly.type
_entity_poly.pdbx_seq_one_letter_code
_entity_poly.pdbx_strand_id
1 'polypeptide(L)'
;MAEPLSHKLFQEYTPTQMHPEGLKRLIACYPDGLKRIKEVYRQDVLRIEQRNTKGRRAVGVVRMKLKDYNDQKKTKRKRTVNQPSTNPIESEQAENSNQVQPVNEPLIEYLPEPQSKRRKVAGTKYRTTEDEMAILSILKVYKDKLPVNVIASVRKQLSEVWTIKKVRDWWNYHKDK
;
A
#
# COMPACT_ATOMS: atom_id res chain seq x y z
N MET A 1 -47.34 1.96 4.16
CA MET A 1 -46.85 1.04 5.20
C MET A 1 -47.82 1.13 6.37
N ALA A 2 -48.09 0.02 7.05
CA ALA A 2 -48.74 0.08 8.36
C ALA A 2 -47.81 0.77 9.37
N GLU A 3 -48.37 1.39 10.40
CA GLU A 3 -47.58 2.02 11.46
C GLU A 3 -46.90 0.93 12.31
N PRO A 4 -45.57 0.88 12.45
CA PRO A 4 -44.91 -0.26 13.09
C PRO A 4 -45.34 -0.51 14.54
N LEU A 5 -45.70 0.54 15.29
CA LEU A 5 -46.15 0.45 16.68
C LEU A 5 -47.57 -0.10 16.83
N SER A 6 -48.36 -0.20 15.75
CA SER A 6 -49.70 -0.80 15.81
C SER A 6 -49.67 -2.33 15.87
N HIS A 7 -48.50 -2.96 15.78
CA HIS A 7 -48.34 -4.40 15.82
C HIS A 7 -48.28 -4.91 17.28
N LYS A 8 -49.06 -5.96 17.59
CA LYS A 8 -49.30 -6.47 18.96
C LYS A 8 -48.05 -6.62 19.83
N LEU A 9 -46.95 -7.15 19.28
CA LEU A 9 -45.66 -7.28 20.01
C LEU A 9 -45.20 -5.98 20.69
N PHE A 10 -45.40 -4.82 20.07
CA PHE A 10 -44.97 -3.52 20.60
C PHE A 10 -46.03 -2.86 21.52
N GLN A 11 -47.22 -3.44 21.60
CA GLN A 11 -48.29 -3.07 22.54
C GLN A 11 -48.17 -3.88 23.83
N GLU A 12 -47.90 -5.19 23.71
CA GLU A 12 -47.65 -6.12 24.82
C GLU A 12 -46.31 -5.83 25.52
N TYR A 13 -45.28 -5.45 24.76
CA TYR A 13 -43.95 -5.11 25.27
C TYR A 13 -43.51 -3.73 24.76
N THR A 14 -43.62 -2.71 25.60
CA THR A 14 -43.14 -1.35 25.33
C THR A 14 -41.60 -1.32 25.31
N PRO A 15 -40.92 -1.21 24.16
CA PRO A 15 -39.48 -1.46 24.11
C PRO A 15 -38.73 -0.22 24.57
N THR A 16 -37.98 -0.33 25.67
CA THR A 16 -37.29 0.80 26.34
C THR A 16 -36.34 1.59 25.45
N GLN A 17 -35.88 1.00 24.34
CA GLN A 17 -34.96 1.60 23.37
C GLN A 17 -35.64 2.09 22.06
N MET A 18 -36.96 1.86 21.90
CA MET A 18 -37.71 2.30 20.70
C MET A 18 -38.12 3.78 20.82
N HIS A 19 -37.18 4.68 20.52
CA HIS A 19 -37.53 6.09 20.33
C HIS A 19 -38.27 6.31 19.00
N PRO A 20 -39.38 7.08 18.97
CA PRO A 20 -40.15 7.33 17.75
C PRO A 20 -39.33 8.07 16.67
N GLU A 21 -38.34 8.86 17.10
CA GLU A 21 -37.37 9.51 16.20
C GLU A 21 -36.43 8.50 15.50
N GLY A 22 -36.01 7.45 16.20
CA GLY A 22 -35.23 6.35 15.61
C GLY A 22 -36.04 5.59 14.56
N LEU A 23 -37.32 5.32 14.84
CA LEU A 23 -38.24 4.69 13.91
C LEU A 23 -38.47 5.54 12.63
N LYS A 24 -38.70 6.86 12.79
CA LYS A 24 -38.84 7.78 11.65
C LYS A 24 -37.62 7.73 10.72
N ARG A 25 -36.41 7.72 11.29
CA ARG A 25 -35.15 7.60 10.53
C ARG A 25 -35.02 6.25 9.82
N LEU A 26 -35.42 5.15 10.48
CA LEU A 26 -35.41 3.82 9.89
C LEU A 26 -36.36 3.71 8.69
N ILE A 27 -37.59 4.23 8.82
CA ILE A 27 -38.58 4.29 7.73
C ILE A 27 -38.07 5.17 6.58
N ALA A 28 -37.51 6.34 6.89
CA ALA A 28 -36.98 7.28 5.89
C ALA A 28 -35.78 6.72 5.10
N CYS A 29 -35.00 5.81 5.68
CA CYS A 29 -33.86 5.17 5.01
C CYS A 29 -34.28 4.14 3.93
N TYR A 30 -35.48 3.55 4.05
CA TYR A 30 -35.97 2.50 3.14
C TYR A 30 -36.00 2.90 1.64
N PRO A 31 -36.55 4.07 1.22
CA PRO A 31 -36.51 4.48 -0.19
C PRO A 31 -35.09 4.65 -0.75
N ASP A 32 -34.14 5.15 0.04
CA ASP A 32 -32.74 5.28 -0.39
C ASP A 32 -32.06 3.90 -0.52
N GLY A 33 -32.35 2.98 0.42
CA GLY A 33 -31.94 1.59 0.32
C GLY A 33 -32.45 0.90 -0.96
N LEU A 34 -33.75 1.06 -1.26
CA LEU A 34 -34.35 0.55 -2.50
C LEU A 34 -33.71 1.16 -3.75
N LYS A 35 -33.49 2.49 -3.76
CA LYS A 35 -32.83 3.20 -4.86
C LYS A 35 -31.41 2.66 -5.09
N ARG A 36 -30.65 2.46 -4.01
CA ARG A 36 -29.28 1.93 -4.07
C ARG A 36 -29.21 0.47 -4.51
N ILE A 37 -30.12 -0.39 -4.07
CA ILE A 37 -30.19 -1.80 -4.50
C ILE A 37 -30.51 -1.88 -6.00
N LYS A 38 -31.46 -1.06 -6.50
CA LYS A 38 -31.79 -0.98 -7.93
C LYS A 38 -30.61 -0.46 -8.78
N GLU A 39 -29.89 0.56 -8.30
CA GLU A 39 -28.65 1.04 -8.93
C GLU A 39 -27.59 -0.07 -9.03
N VAL A 40 -27.31 -0.77 -7.92
CA VAL A 40 -26.34 -1.88 -7.88
C VAL A 40 -26.73 -3.01 -8.84
N TYR A 41 -28.02 -3.36 -8.94
CA TYR A 41 -28.48 -4.39 -9.89
C TYR A 41 -28.20 -4.01 -11.36
N ARG A 42 -28.44 -2.74 -11.74
CA ARG A 42 -28.17 -2.26 -13.11
C ARG A 42 -26.68 -2.16 -13.44
N GLN A 43 -25.83 -1.89 -12.44
CA GLN A 43 -24.37 -1.78 -12.59
C GLN A 43 -23.64 -3.14 -12.54
N ASP A 44 -23.99 -4.01 -11.60
CA ASP A 44 -23.22 -5.24 -11.34
C ASP A 44 -23.77 -6.46 -12.09
N VAL A 45 -25.10 -6.59 -12.19
CA VAL A 45 -25.76 -7.74 -12.82
C VAL A 45 -26.02 -7.47 -14.30
N LEU A 46 -26.80 -6.42 -14.62
CA LEU A 46 -27.14 -6.10 -16.01
C LEU A 46 -26.01 -5.38 -16.77
N ARG A 47 -25.09 -4.72 -16.06
CA ARG A 47 -23.94 -3.97 -16.60
C ARG A 47 -24.31 -2.87 -17.62
N ILE A 48 -25.53 -2.34 -17.53
CA ILE A 48 -26.04 -1.25 -18.39
C ILE A 48 -25.43 0.09 -17.94
N GLU A 49 -25.23 0.27 -16.64
CA GLU A 49 -24.61 1.45 -16.05
C GLU A 49 -23.14 1.18 -15.68
N GLN A 50 -22.29 2.22 -15.75
CA GLN A 50 -20.90 2.11 -15.31
C GLN A 50 -20.82 1.95 -13.78
N ARG A 51 -20.07 0.93 -13.34
CA ARG A 51 -19.94 0.55 -11.92
C ARG A 51 -19.40 1.68 -11.03
N ASN A 52 -20.23 2.15 -10.10
CA ASN A 52 -19.92 3.23 -9.17
C ASN A 52 -18.98 2.75 -8.04
N THR A 53 -17.67 2.98 -8.21
CA THR A 53 -16.61 2.55 -7.28
C THR A 53 -16.35 3.48 -6.09
N LYS A 54 -17.11 4.59 -5.97
CA LYS A 54 -16.96 5.56 -4.87
C LYS A 54 -17.25 4.89 -3.51
N GLY A 55 -16.70 5.47 -2.43
CA GLY A 55 -16.88 4.98 -1.06
C GLY A 55 -15.96 3.81 -0.67
N ARG A 56 -15.87 2.72 -1.44
CA ARG A 56 -15.13 1.48 -1.07
C ARG A 56 -13.61 1.64 -0.82
N ARG A 57 -13.03 2.84 -1.07
CA ARG A 57 -11.64 3.20 -0.72
C ARG A 57 -11.50 4.61 -0.12
N ALA A 58 -12.61 5.25 0.24
CA ALA A 58 -12.61 6.59 0.82
C ALA A 58 -12.22 6.52 2.30
N VAL A 59 -10.92 6.62 2.58
CA VAL A 59 -10.42 6.72 3.96
C VAL A 59 -10.78 8.11 4.49
N GLY A 60 -11.78 8.19 5.37
CA GLY A 60 -12.25 9.44 6.00
C GLY A 60 -11.27 10.05 7.02
N VAL A 61 -9.98 9.73 6.92
CA VAL A 61 -8.91 10.17 7.81
C VAL A 61 -7.70 10.55 6.95
N VAL A 62 -7.15 11.75 7.19
CA VAL A 62 -5.97 12.22 6.47
C VAL A 62 -4.76 11.36 6.85
N ARG A 63 -4.26 10.55 5.89
CA ARG A 63 -3.05 9.75 6.07
C ARG A 63 -1.82 10.64 6.02
N MET A 64 -1.32 11.04 7.19
CA MET A 64 -0.04 11.75 7.34
C MET A 64 1.10 10.93 6.73
N LYS A 65 1.88 11.55 5.84
CA LYS A 65 3.06 10.96 5.20
C LYS A 65 4.32 11.37 5.97
N LEU A 66 5.40 10.62 5.79
CA LEU A 66 6.71 10.93 6.38
C LEU A 66 7.28 12.28 5.90
N LYS A 67 6.85 12.80 4.74
CA LYS A 67 7.19 14.17 4.29
C LYS A 67 6.56 15.21 5.20
N ASP A 68 5.25 15.13 5.38
CA ASP A 68 4.41 16.02 6.20
C ASP A 68 4.96 16.13 7.64
N TYR A 69 5.39 15.00 8.23
CA TYR A 69 6.06 14.97 9.55
C TYR A 69 7.40 15.74 9.55
N ASN A 70 8.24 15.57 8.52
CA ASN A 70 9.49 16.30 8.41
C ASN A 70 9.28 17.80 8.18
N ASP A 71 8.23 18.20 7.46
CA ASP A 71 7.92 19.61 7.21
C ASP A 71 7.26 20.28 8.44
N GLN A 72 6.51 19.53 9.26
CA GLN A 72 6.16 19.95 10.63
C GLN A 72 7.41 20.11 11.52
N LYS A 73 8.38 19.20 11.45
CA LYS A 73 9.65 19.29 12.21
C LYS A 73 10.48 20.52 11.79
N LYS A 74 10.51 20.85 10.49
CA LYS A 74 11.16 22.08 9.97
C LYS A 74 10.43 23.36 10.43
N THR A 75 9.10 23.40 10.33
CA THR A 75 8.32 24.59 10.74
C THR A 75 8.36 24.83 12.25
N LYS A 76 8.36 23.79 13.08
CA LYS A 76 8.65 23.91 14.52
C LYS A 76 10.04 24.51 14.77
N ARG A 77 11.08 23.99 14.11
CA ARG A 77 12.45 24.54 14.20
C ARG A 77 12.58 26.00 13.73
N LYS A 78 11.81 26.42 12.71
CA LYS A 78 11.77 27.83 12.28
C LYS A 78 11.07 28.75 13.30
N ARG A 79 10.05 28.26 14.01
CA ARG A 79 9.37 29.06 15.06
C ARG A 79 10.27 29.31 16.27
N THR A 80 11.12 28.34 16.66
CA THR A 80 12.08 28.50 17.77
C THR A 80 13.28 29.41 17.47
N VAL A 81 13.49 29.82 16.21
CA VAL A 81 14.57 30.75 15.82
C VAL A 81 14.09 32.22 15.77
N ASN A 82 12.78 32.45 15.75
CA ASN A 82 12.18 33.77 15.51
C ASN A 82 11.45 34.35 16.74
N GLN A 83 11.84 33.96 17.97
CA GLN A 83 11.42 34.66 19.19
C GLN A 83 12.54 35.59 19.67
N PRO A 84 12.30 36.90 19.84
CA PRO A 84 13.25 37.79 20.51
C PRO A 84 13.26 37.49 22.01
N SER A 85 14.45 37.24 22.57
CA SER A 85 14.63 37.00 24.00
C SER A 85 14.71 38.30 24.80
N THR A 86 13.89 38.44 25.83
CA THR A 86 14.09 39.47 26.87
C THR A 86 15.15 38.99 27.87
N ASN A 87 16.28 39.71 27.89
CA ASN A 87 17.45 39.60 28.78
C ASN A 87 17.07 39.79 30.28
N PRO A 88 17.91 39.42 31.30
CA PRO A 88 19.37 39.69 31.34
C PRO A 88 20.37 38.69 32.00
N ILE A 89 21.60 38.71 31.43
CA ILE A 89 22.96 38.78 32.03
C ILE A 89 23.34 37.77 33.15
N GLU A 90 24.37 36.94 32.91
CA GLU A 90 25.71 36.95 33.57
C GLU A 90 26.69 35.94 32.90
N SER A 91 28.02 36.17 33.05
CA SER A 91 29.25 35.31 32.95
C SER A 91 29.30 33.98 32.14
N GLU A 92 30.41 33.52 31.54
CA GLU A 92 31.79 34.03 31.38
C GLU A 92 32.55 33.39 30.18
N GLN A 93 33.88 33.56 30.10
CA GLN A 93 34.77 33.24 28.97
C GLN A 93 35.11 31.74 28.77
N ALA A 94 35.43 31.34 27.52
CA ALA A 94 36.61 30.53 27.15
C ALA A 94 36.72 30.33 25.62
N GLU A 95 37.94 30.06 25.11
CA GLU A 95 38.26 29.91 23.68
C GLU A 95 38.87 28.52 23.35
N ASN A 96 39.16 28.29 22.05
CA ASN A 96 40.12 27.31 21.50
C ASN A 96 39.77 25.79 21.57
N SER A 97 40.33 24.91 20.73
CA SER A 97 40.72 25.04 19.30
C SER A 97 41.02 23.66 18.66
N ASN A 98 41.15 23.67 17.33
CA ASN A 98 41.94 22.76 16.49
C ASN A 98 41.54 21.29 16.22
N GLN A 99 41.97 20.89 15.02
CA GLN A 99 41.70 19.67 14.25
C GLN A 99 42.57 18.47 14.69
N VAL A 100 42.13 17.23 14.38
CA VAL A 100 43.03 16.08 14.10
C VAL A 100 42.41 15.20 12.99
N GLN A 101 43.26 14.60 12.13
CA GLN A 101 42.94 13.59 11.10
C GLN A 101 44.00 12.48 11.14
N PRO A 102 43.60 11.19 11.10
CA PRO A 102 44.31 10.17 10.32
C PRO A 102 43.32 9.17 9.61
N VAL A 103 43.60 8.45 8.50
CA VAL A 103 44.80 7.73 8.00
C VAL A 103 45.00 6.37 8.71
N ASN A 104 45.07 5.17 8.09
CA ASN A 104 44.92 4.67 6.69
C ASN A 104 44.58 3.13 6.76
N GLU A 105 44.14 2.36 5.75
CA GLU A 105 43.79 2.62 4.34
C GLU A 105 42.71 1.66 3.72
N PRO A 106 42.93 0.40 3.25
CA PRO A 106 42.06 -0.21 2.22
C PRO A 106 41.47 -1.62 2.50
N LEU A 107 40.38 -1.98 1.80
CA LEU A 107 40.02 -3.37 1.45
C LEU A 107 39.06 -3.46 0.24
N ILE A 108 39.55 -4.06 -0.85
CA ILE A 108 38.83 -4.68 -2.00
C ILE A 108 37.74 -3.82 -2.70
N GLU A 109 38.07 -3.41 -3.92
CA GLU A 109 37.18 -2.75 -4.89
C GLU A 109 36.10 -3.70 -5.41
N TYR A 110 34.82 -3.32 -5.27
CA TYR A 110 33.68 -3.95 -5.95
C TYR A 110 33.06 -2.97 -6.95
N LEU A 111 33.35 -3.17 -8.24
CA LEU A 111 32.85 -2.36 -9.35
C LEU A 111 31.30 -2.40 -9.41
N PRO A 112 30.59 -1.26 -9.31
CA PRO A 112 29.14 -1.23 -9.40
C PRO A 112 28.67 -1.23 -10.87
N GLU A 113 28.10 -2.35 -11.35
CA GLU A 113 27.40 -2.37 -12.63
C GLU A 113 26.33 -1.26 -12.70
N PRO A 114 26.23 -0.51 -13.82
CA PRO A 114 25.32 0.61 -13.93
C PRO A 114 23.85 0.16 -13.93
N GLN A 115 23.19 0.29 -12.77
CA GLN A 115 21.77 0.06 -12.56
C GLN A 115 20.92 0.96 -13.49
N SER A 116 20.64 0.48 -14.70
CA SER A 116 19.89 1.26 -15.69
C SER A 116 18.47 1.55 -15.18
N LYS A 117 18.16 2.85 -14.98
CA LYS A 117 16.91 3.32 -14.37
C LYS A 117 15.73 3.24 -15.35
N ARG A 118 15.40 2.02 -15.80
CA ARG A 118 14.28 1.77 -16.72
C ARG A 118 12.93 2.01 -16.00
N ARG A 119 12.03 2.71 -16.69
CA ARG A 119 10.77 3.23 -16.12
C ARG A 119 9.84 2.08 -15.74
N LYS A 120 9.22 2.15 -14.55
CA LYS A 120 8.13 1.23 -14.18
C LYS A 120 6.87 1.56 -14.99
N VAL A 121 6.66 0.84 -16.08
CA VAL A 121 5.39 0.84 -16.82
C VAL A 121 4.30 0.28 -15.90
N ALA A 122 3.14 0.94 -15.86
CA ALA A 122 2.06 0.59 -14.95
C ALA A 122 1.08 -0.41 -15.58
N GLY A 123 0.57 -1.33 -14.75
CA GLY A 123 -0.82 -1.78 -14.88
C GLY A 123 -1.10 -3.17 -15.46
N THR A 124 -0.20 -3.79 -16.24
CA THR A 124 -0.44 -5.13 -16.77
C THR A 124 0.12 -6.21 -15.84
N LYS A 125 -0.72 -7.16 -15.40
CA LYS A 125 -0.21 -8.41 -14.80
C LYS A 125 0.50 -9.19 -15.90
N TYR A 126 1.82 -9.32 -15.79
CA TYR A 126 2.61 -10.11 -16.73
C TYR A 126 2.10 -11.56 -16.72
N ARG A 127 1.73 -12.06 -17.91
CA ARG A 127 1.50 -13.49 -18.14
C ARG A 127 2.76 -14.05 -18.79
N THR A 128 3.27 -15.15 -18.24
CA THR A 128 4.26 -16.00 -18.89
C THR A 128 3.72 -16.43 -20.25
N THR A 129 4.52 -16.34 -21.32
CA THR A 129 4.15 -16.93 -22.62
C THR A 129 4.37 -18.44 -22.62
N GLU A 130 3.89 -19.12 -23.65
CA GLU A 130 4.06 -20.57 -23.78
C GLU A 130 5.54 -20.93 -23.99
N ASP A 131 6.29 -20.12 -24.74
CA ASP A 131 7.74 -20.25 -24.91
C ASP A 131 8.49 -20.13 -23.58
N GLU A 132 8.12 -19.16 -22.74
CA GLU A 132 8.72 -18.99 -21.42
C GLU A 132 8.38 -20.17 -20.48
N MET A 133 7.19 -20.77 -20.61
CA MET A 133 6.87 -22.00 -19.86
C MET A 133 7.66 -23.22 -20.37
N ALA A 134 7.94 -23.31 -21.68
CA ALA A 134 8.82 -24.33 -22.23
C ALA A 134 10.26 -24.17 -21.74
N ILE A 135 10.81 -22.95 -21.79
CA ILE A 135 12.16 -22.62 -21.28
C ILE A 135 12.28 -22.90 -19.77
N LEU A 136 11.28 -22.52 -18.97
CA LEU A 136 11.26 -22.79 -17.53
C LEU A 136 11.13 -24.30 -17.23
N SER A 137 10.44 -25.07 -18.06
CA SER A 137 10.26 -26.51 -17.85
C SER A 137 11.58 -27.30 -17.90
N ILE A 138 12.62 -26.79 -18.56
CA ILE A 138 13.99 -27.35 -18.53
C ILE A 138 14.52 -27.44 -17.07
N LEU A 139 14.10 -26.52 -16.19
CA LEU A 139 14.52 -26.49 -14.79
C LEU A 139 13.96 -27.67 -13.96
N LYS A 140 12.90 -28.35 -14.43
CA LYS A 140 12.30 -29.51 -13.71
C LYS A 140 13.23 -30.71 -13.60
N VAL A 141 14.27 -30.79 -14.44
CA VAL A 141 15.29 -31.86 -14.37
C VAL A 141 16.06 -31.82 -13.05
N TYR A 142 16.18 -30.64 -12.42
CA TYR A 142 16.87 -30.44 -11.15
C TYR A 142 15.89 -30.59 -9.99
N LYS A 143 16.03 -31.64 -9.18
CA LYS A 143 15.17 -31.88 -8.00
C LYS A 143 15.71 -31.22 -6.73
N ASP A 144 16.97 -31.49 -6.40
CA ASP A 144 17.54 -31.13 -5.09
C ASP A 144 18.22 -29.75 -5.07
N LYS A 145 18.98 -29.44 -6.12
CA LYS A 145 19.80 -28.22 -6.21
C LYS A 145 19.80 -27.67 -7.64
N LEU A 146 19.37 -26.42 -7.80
CA LEU A 146 19.41 -25.71 -9.07
C LEU A 146 20.71 -24.88 -9.20
N PRO A 147 21.65 -25.25 -10.10
CA PRO A 147 22.96 -24.62 -10.15
C PRO A 147 22.93 -23.25 -10.84
N VAL A 148 23.82 -22.34 -10.40
CA VAL A 148 23.75 -20.91 -10.75
C VAL A 148 23.99 -20.64 -12.24
N ASN A 149 24.83 -21.44 -12.89
CA ASN A 149 25.08 -21.39 -14.34
C ASN A 149 23.81 -21.66 -15.17
N VAL A 150 22.99 -22.64 -14.78
CA VAL A 150 21.72 -22.97 -15.45
C VAL A 150 20.72 -21.83 -15.27
N ILE A 151 20.62 -21.24 -14.07
CA ILE A 151 19.77 -20.07 -13.82
C ILE A 151 20.21 -18.88 -14.67
N ALA A 152 21.53 -18.66 -14.82
CA ALA A 152 22.06 -17.61 -15.69
C ALA A 152 21.79 -17.88 -17.18
N SER A 153 21.87 -19.13 -17.63
CA SER A 153 21.55 -19.53 -19.01
C SER A 153 20.07 -19.30 -19.34
N VAL A 154 19.17 -19.85 -18.53
CA VAL A 154 17.72 -19.67 -18.69
C VAL A 154 17.32 -18.19 -18.61
N ARG A 155 17.95 -17.40 -17.72
CA ARG A 155 17.72 -15.94 -17.66
C ARG A 155 18.13 -15.20 -18.95
N LYS A 156 19.07 -15.70 -19.75
CA LYS A 156 19.40 -15.11 -21.06
C LYS A 156 18.35 -15.39 -22.14
N GLN A 157 17.50 -16.40 -21.95
CA GLN A 157 16.46 -16.82 -22.90
C GLN A 157 15.06 -16.26 -22.54
N LEU A 158 14.84 -15.85 -21.28
CA LEU A 158 13.59 -15.28 -20.80
C LEU A 158 13.53 -13.74 -20.98
N SER A 159 12.32 -13.17 -20.93
CA SER A 159 12.10 -11.72 -21.01
C SER A 159 12.80 -10.95 -19.87
N GLU A 160 13.08 -9.65 -20.07
CA GLU A 160 13.63 -8.72 -19.06
C GLU A 160 12.79 -8.70 -17.75
N VAL A 161 11.53 -9.13 -17.82
CA VAL A 161 10.62 -9.30 -16.68
C VAL A 161 11.03 -10.44 -15.73
N TRP A 162 11.86 -11.40 -16.16
CA TRP A 162 12.34 -12.54 -15.35
C TRP A 162 13.65 -12.26 -14.62
N THR A 163 13.52 -11.78 -13.38
CA THR A 163 14.63 -11.69 -12.43
C THR A 163 15.07 -13.08 -11.95
N ILE A 164 16.36 -13.27 -11.62
CA ILE A 164 16.92 -14.50 -11.00
C ILE A 164 16.02 -15.05 -9.88
N LYS A 165 15.50 -14.16 -9.02
CA LYS A 165 14.58 -14.55 -7.95
C LYS A 165 13.30 -15.21 -8.48
N LYS A 166 12.62 -14.65 -9.50
CA LYS A 166 11.41 -15.25 -10.08
C LYS A 166 11.68 -16.65 -10.66
N VAL A 167 12.84 -16.86 -11.28
CA VAL A 167 13.23 -18.17 -11.83
C VAL A 167 13.40 -19.21 -10.71
N ARG A 168 14.07 -18.83 -9.61
CA ARG A 168 14.18 -19.68 -8.41
C ARG A 168 12.83 -19.92 -7.73
N ASP A 169 12.02 -18.88 -7.57
CA ASP A 169 10.69 -18.97 -6.96
C ASP A 169 9.79 -19.91 -7.81
N TRP A 170 9.79 -19.78 -9.14
CA TRP A 170 9.06 -20.67 -10.04
C TRP A 170 9.55 -22.12 -9.92
N TRP A 171 10.86 -22.36 -9.94
CA TRP A 171 11.42 -23.71 -9.78
C TRP A 171 11.01 -24.35 -8.45
N ASN A 172 11.10 -23.62 -7.33
CA ASN A 172 10.65 -24.11 -6.03
C ASN A 172 9.16 -24.53 -5.99
N TYR A 173 8.29 -23.91 -6.81
CA TYR A 173 6.86 -24.29 -6.91
C TYR A 173 6.56 -25.43 -7.90
N HIS A 174 7.56 -25.89 -8.68
CA HIS A 174 7.38 -26.86 -9.78
C HIS A 174 8.38 -28.01 -9.81
N LYS A 175 9.43 -28.02 -8.98
CA LYS A 175 10.39 -29.13 -8.86
C LYS A 175 9.75 -30.44 -8.34
N ASP A 176 8.65 -30.32 -7.59
CA ASP A 176 7.90 -31.43 -6.99
C ASP A 176 6.57 -31.70 -7.73
N LYS A 177 6.45 -31.31 -9.01
CA LYS A 177 5.26 -31.43 -9.87
C LYS A 177 5.57 -31.86 -11.30
#